data_AF-A0A8B3NEJ4-F1
#
_entry.id   AF-A0A8B3NEJ4-F1
#
_cell.length_a   1.000
_cell.length_b   1.000
_cell.length_c   1.000
_cell.angle_alpha   90.00
_cell.angle_beta   90.00
_cell.angle_gamma   90.00
#
_symmetry.space_group_name_H-M   'P 1'
#
loop_
_entity.id
_entity.type
_entity.pdbx_description
1 polymer ?
#
loop_
_entity_poly.entity_id
_entity_poly.type
_entity_poly.pdbx_seq_one_letter_code
_entity_poly.pdbx_strand_id
1 'polypeptide(L)'
;MLQASSWGKITSFGELGALIDGGRKDYDNFWIEQGEPHEDAVTVGRAVAALAACEVVIPQGWNALANWPDTHGLAGLYVARAIERYRARSHAQRGEGIVSLVVGTAILGREPDWGAEPARVRPAERGGKPAWFVMKRVIDNNGQAYDIEVHGYDERLKR
;
A
#
# COMPACT_ATOMS: atom_id res chain seq x y z
N MET A 1 -7.32 21.43 -15.68
CA MET A 1 -8.52 21.75 -14.89
C MET A 1 -9.31 20.46 -14.71
N LEU A 2 -9.34 19.89 -13.49
CA LEU A 2 -10.20 18.74 -13.20
C LEU A 2 -11.64 19.23 -13.11
N GLN A 3 -12.37 19.07 -14.22
CA GLN A 3 -13.82 19.22 -14.28
C GLN A 3 -14.43 18.07 -13.48
N ALA A 4 -15.11 18.39 -12.38
CA ALA A 4 -15.89 17.44 -11.60
C ALA A 4 -17.21 17.15 -12.33
N SER A 5 -17.14 16.51 -13.49
CA SER A 5 -18.30 15.94 -14.16
C SER A 5 -18.23 14.42 -14.09
N SER A 6 -19.38 13.75 -14.06
CA SER A 6 -19.50 12.30 -14.17
C SER A 6 -18.75 11.73 -15.39
N TRP A 7 -18.55 12.56 -16.42
CA TRP A 7 -17.76 12.25 -17.60
C TRP A 7 -16.27 12.09 -17.34
N GLY A 8 -15.68 12.77 -16.34
CA GLY A 8 -14.26 12.66 -16.03
C GLY A 8 -13.83 11.23 -15.69
N LYS A 9 -14.70 10.46 -15.03
CA LYS A 9 -14.48 9.03 -14.74
C LYS A 9 -14.52 8.17 -16.01
N ILE A 10 -15.41 8.51 -16.95
CA ILE A 10 -15.51 7.86 -18.27
C ILE A 10 -14.27 8.19 -19.12
N THR A 11 -13.77 9.43 -19.04
CA THR A 11 -12.56 9.84 -19.76
C THR A 11 -11.33 9.13 -19.21
N SER A 12 -11.16 9.03 -17.88
CA SER A 12 -10.06 8.27 -17.27
C SER A 12 -10.12 6.77 -17.59
N PHE A 13 -11.31 6.18 -17.72
CA PHE A 13 -11.46 4.80 -18.21
C PHE A 13 -11.00 4.66 -19.67
N GLY A 14 -11.39 5.60 -20.54
CA GLY A 14 -10.95 5.63 -21.93
C GLY A 14 -9.44 5.83 -22.10
N GLU A 15 -8.80 6.59 -21.22
CA GLU A 15 -7.36 6.89 -21.27
C GLU A 15 -6.50 5.77 -20.67
N LEU A 16 -6.93 5.13 -19.59
CA LEU A 16 -6.12 4.17 -18.84
C LEU A 16 -6.43 2.71 -19.20
N GLY A 17 -7.54 2.44 -19.89
CA GLY A 17 -7.99 1.09 -20.25
C GLY A 17 -8.32 0.19 -19.05
N ALA A 18 -8.41 0.78 -17.85
CA ALA A 18 -8.68 0.09 -16.60
C ALA A 18 -9.68 0.90 -15.77
N LEU A 19 -10.66 0.21 -15.20
CA LEU A 19 -11.66 0.78 -14.30
C LEU A 19 -11.06 0.81 -12.90
N ILE A 20 -10.87 2.00 -12.33
CA ILE A 20 -10.51 2.12 -10.90
C ILE A 20 -11.77 1.74 -10.12
N ASP A 21 -11.79 0.48 -9.67
CA ASP A 21 -12.91 -0.18 -9.00
C ASP A 21 -13.38 0.63 -7.77
N GLY A 22 -14.51 1.30 -7.95
CA GLY A 22 -15.18 2.08 -6.93
C GLY A 22 -16.30 1.27 -6.30
N GLY A 23 -15.99 0.54 -5.22
CA GLY A 23 -16.98 0.07 -4.25
C GLY A 23 -17.89 -1.07 -4.72
N ARG A 24 -17.92 -2.16 -3.94
CA ARG A 24 -18.84 -3.28 -4.16
C ARG A 24 -20.29 -2.84 -3.96
N LYS A 25 -21.11 -3.01 -5.01
CA LYS A 25 -22.58 -3.13 -5.02
C LYS A 25 -23.45 -1.86 -5.03
N ASP A 26 -23.18 -0.88 -5.89
CA ASP A 26 -24.19 0.14 -6.26
C ASP A 26 -24.33 0.23 -7.78
N TYR A 27 -24.90 -0.80 -8.40
CA TYR A 27 -25.21 -0.80 -9.84
C TYR A 27 -26.57 -0.17 -10.18
N ASP A 28 -27.33 0.30 -9.18
CA ASP A 28 -28.70 0.79 -9.37
C ASP A 28 -28.81 2.32 -9.52
N ASN A 29 -27.71 3.07 -9.38
CA ASN A 29 -27.73 4.55 -9.34
C ASN A 29 -27.48 5.25 -10.69
N PHE A 30 -27.50 4.54 -11.82
CA PHE A 30 -27.21 5.11 -13.14
C PHE A 30 -28.41 5.80 -13.83
N TRP A 31 -29.61 5.75 -13.25
CA TRP A 31 -30.85 6.24 -13.87
C TRP A 31 -31.38 7.56 -13.29
N ILE A 32 -30.71 8.12 -12.29
CA ILE A 32 -31.04 9.43 -11.75
C ILE A 32 -30.09 10.43 -12.40
N GLU A 33 -30.65 11.43 -13.10
CA GLU A 33 -29.91 12.62 -13.48
C GLU A 33 -29.45 13.27 -12.16
N GLN A 34 -28.23 12.93 -11.74
CA GLN A 34 -27.57 13.63 -10.67
C GLN A 34 -27.32 15.01 -11.24
N GLY A 35 -28.17 15.96 -10.87
CA GLY A 35 -28.02 17.36 -11.25
C GLY A 35 -26.64 17.89 -10.88
N GLU A 36 -26.39 19.17 -11.16
CA GLU A 36 -25.07 19.74 -10.90
C GLU A 36 -24.60 19.48 -9.45
N PRO A 37 -23.35 19.03 -9.27
CA PRO A 37 -22.82 18.79 -7.94
C PRO A 37 -22.85 20.09 -7.13
N HIS A 38 -23.17 19.97 -5.84
CA HIS A 38 -23.18 21.12 -4.93
C HIS A 38 -21.84 21.86 -4.98
N GLU A 39 -21.86 23.20 -4.99
CA GLU A 39 -20.65 24.02 -5.15
C GLU A 39 -19.59 23.70 -4.08
N ASP A 40 -20.02 23.43 -2.85
CA ASP A 40 -19.12 22.99 -1.76
C ASP A 40 -18.41 21.68 -2.09
N ALA A 41 -19.11 20.71 -2.69
CA ALA A 41 -18.51 19.43 -3.05
C ALA A 41 -17.45 19.61 -4.15
N VAL A 42 -17.70 20.50 -5.12
CA VAL A 42 -16.72 20.88 -6.15
C VAL A 42 -15.52 21.59 -5.52
N THR A 43 -15.77 22.50 -4.59
CA THR A 43 -14.72 23.25 -3.88
C THR A 43 -13.83 22.34 -3.06
N VAL A 44 -14.42 21.44 -2.28
CA VAL A 44 -13.70 20.40 -1.51
C VAL A 44 -12.93 19.48 -2.45
N GLY A 45 -13.54 19.02 -3.54
CA GLY A 45 -12.89 18.15 -4.52
C GLY A 45 -11.64 18.78 -5.14
N ARG A 46 -11.69 20.07 -5.49
CA ARG A 46 -10.53 20.82 -5.99
C ARG A 46 -9.45 20.98 -4.93
N ALA A 47 -9.83 21.30 -3.70
CA ALA A 47 -8.88 21.43 -2.59
C ALA A 47 -8.16 20.10 -2.29
N VAL A 48 -8.90 18.99 -2.27
CA VAL A 48 -8.33 17.66 -2.06
C VAL A 48 -7.43 17.25 -3.22
N ALA A 49 -7.82 17.52 -4.47
CA ALA A 49 -6.96 17.26 -5.63
C ALA A 49 -5.64 18.05 -5.59
N ALA A 50 -5.66 19.29 -5.08
CA ALA A 50 -4.47 20.12 -4.96
C ALA A 50 -3.41 19.54 -4.01
N LEU A 51 -3.79 18.65 -3.07
CA LEU A 51 -2.85 17.96 -2.19
C LEU A 51 -1.86 17.07 -2.95
N ALA A 52 -2.14 16.69 -4.20
CA ALA A 52 -1.19 15.94 -5.02
C ALA A 52 0.10 16.73 -5.32
N ALA A 53 0.06 18.07 -5.21
CA ALA A 53 1.23 18.92 -5.35
C ALA A 53 2.05 19.05 -4.05
N CYS A 54 1.52 18.59 -2.91
CA CYS A 54 2.21 18.63 -1.64
C CYS A 54 3.24 17.50 -1.53
N GLU A 55 4.39 17.81 -0.93
CA GLU A 55 5.36 16.79 -0.54
C GLU A 55 5.17 16.38 0.93
N VAL A 56 5.16 15.08 1.18
CA VAL A 56 5.20 14.53 2.54
C VAL A 56 6.64 14.23 2.90
N VAL A 57 7.10 14.89 3.95
CA VAL A 57 8.43 14.70 4.53
C VAL A 57 8.31 13.79 5.75
N ILE A 58 9.00 12.65 5.71
CA ILE A 58 9.10 11.73 6.85
C ILE A 58 10.39 12.08 7.60
N PRO A 59 10.30 12.63 8.83
CA PRO A 59 11.50 13.03 9.57
C PRO A 59 12.31 11.81 10.01
N GLN A 60 13.61 12.04 10.23
CA GLN A 60 14.49 11.00 10.75
C GLN A 60 14.02 10.53 12.13
N GLY A 61 14.01 9.21 12.35
CA GLY A 61 13.58 8.62 13.62
C GLY A 61 12.06 8.57 13.82
N TRP A 62 11.26 8.98 12.84
CA TRP A 62 9.81 8.85 12.92
C TRP A 62 9.36 7.38 12.98
N ASN A 63 8.45 7.08 13.90
CA ASN A 63 7.90 5.73 14.08
C ASN A 63 6.37 5.77 14.27
N ALA A 64 5.64 5.34 13.25
CA ALA A 64 4.17 5.26 13.26
C ALA A 64 3.62 4.28 14.31
N LEU A 65 4.43 3.32 14.75
CA LEU A 65 4.06 2.26 15.68
C LEU A 65 4.75 2.43 17.05
N ALA A 66 5.17 3.66 17.40
CA ALA A 66 5.88 3.91 18.66
C ALA A 66 5.09 3.50 19.92
N ASN A 67 3.77 3.63 19.88
CA ASN A 67 2.86 3.27 20.97
C ASN A 67 2.25 1.86 20.80
N TRP A 68 2.65 1.12 19.77
CA TRP A 68 2.10 -0.19 19.49
C TRP A 68 2.68 -1.23 20.47
N PRO A 69 1.85 -2.06 21.13
CA PRO A 69 2.32 -3.04 22.10
C PRO A 69 3.25 -4.09 21.46
N ASP A 70 4.13 -4.65 22.29
CA ASP A 70 5.28 -5.50 21.95
C ASP A 70 5.13 -6.35 20.67
N THR A 71 6.03 -6.09 19.73
CA THR A 71 6.10 -6.75 18.42
C THR A 71 7.28 -7.71 18.32
N HIS A 72 7.87 -8.15 19.44
CA HIS A 72 9.14 -8.89 19.46
C HIS A 72 10.27 -8.11 18.77
N GLY A 73 10.26 -6.78 18.90
CA GLY A 73 11.22 -5.87 18.24
C GLY A 73 11.01 -5.66 16.74
N LEU A 74 9.93 -6.20 16.14
CA LEU A 74 9.70 -6.14 14.70
C LEU A 74 9.14 -4.80 14.19
N ALA A 75 8.48 -4.00 15.04
CA ALA A 75 7.84 -2.74 14.64
C ALA A 75 8.82 -1.80 13.92
N GLY A 76 10.01 -1.61 14.47
CA GLY A 76 11.04 -0.76 13.86
C GLY A 76 11.46 -1.24 12.47
N LEU A 77 11.63 -2.55 12.29
CA LEU A 77 11.97 -3.16 11.00
C LEU A 77 10.87 -2.92 9.96
N TYR A 78 9.61 -3.14 10.33
CA TYR A 78 8.48 -2.96 9.41
C TYR A 78 8.23 -1.48 9.07
N VAL A 79 8.41 -0.58 10.04
CA VAL A 79 8.33 0.87 9.82
C VAL A 79 9.43 1.32 8.88
N ALA A 80 10.68 0.90 9.10
CA ALA A 80 11.79 1.21 8.20
C ALA A 80 11.48 0.71 6.77
N ARG A 81 11.00 -0.52 6.63
CA ARG A 81 10.60 -1.09 5.33
C ARG A 81 9.46 -0.31 4.66
N ALA A 82 8.48 0.15 5.43
CA ALA A 82 7.37 0.95 4.92
C ALA A 82 7.87 2.32 4.42
N ILE A 83 8.76 2.97 5.17
CA ILE A 83 9.40 4.23 4.78
C ILE A 83 10.22 4.04 3.50
N GLU A 84 11.03 2.99 3.40
CA GLU A 84 11.81 2.71 2.19
C GLU A 84 10.92 2.48 0.96
N ARG A 85 9.83 1.71 1.10
CA ARG A 85 8.85 1.54 0.02
C ARG A 85 8.17 2.85 -0.37
N TYR A 86 7.89 3.72 0.61
CA TYR A 86 7.30 5.03 0.35
C TYR A 86 8.27 5.94 -0.42
N ARG A 87 9.55 5.96 0.00
CA ARG A 87 10.63 6.73 -0.65
C ARG A 87 10.92 6.27 -2.08
N ALA A 88 10.75 4.98 -2.36
CA ALA A 88 10.94 4.43 -3.70
C ALA A 88 9.86 4.87 -4.71
N ARG A 89 8.74 5.45 -4.25
CA ARG A 89 7.66 5.93 -5.14
C ARG A 89 8.05 7.24 -5.81
N SER A 90 7.58 7.43 -7.04
CA SER A 90 7.72 8.71 -7.74
C SER A 90 6.96 9.82 -7.01
N HIS A 91 7.31 11.08 -7.29
CA HIS A 91 6.60 12.23 -6.72
C HIS A 91 5.09 12.18 -7.03
N ALA A 92 4.72 11.82 -8.26
CA ALA A 92 3.31 11.66 -8.66
C ALA A 92 2.58 10.60 -7.83
N GLN A 93 3.20 9.41 -7.66
CA GLN A 93 2.62 8.32 -6.86
C GLN A 93 2.50 8.68 -5.37
N ARG A 94 3.42 9.49 -4.84
CA ARG A 94 3.33 10.01 -3.46
C ARG A 94 2.16 10.98 -3.31
N GLY A 95 1.99 11.90 -4.26
CA GLY A 95 0.87 12.84 -4.29
C GLY A 95 -0.49 12.16 -4.41
N GLU A 96 -0.65 11.21 -5.35
CA GLU A 96 -1.87 10.41 -5.51
C GLU A 96 -2.25 9.64 -4.25
N GLY A 97 -1.25 9.15 -3.51
CA GLY A 97 -1.45 8.46 -2.24
C GLY A 97 -2.09 9.35 -1.17
N ILE A 98 -1.71 10.63 -1.09
CA ILE A 98 -2.29 11.60 -0.15
C ILE A 98 -3.76 11.88 -0.50
N VAL A 99 -4.04 12.12 -1.79
CA VAL A 99 -5.40 12.36 -2.28
C VAL A 99 -6.29 11.16 -1.97
N SER A 100 -5.81 9.96 -2.29
CA SER A 100 -6.54 8.71 -2.05
C SER A 100 -6.82 8.47 -0.57
N LEU A 101 -5.87 8.82 0.31
CA LEU A 101 -6.05 8.74 1.76
C LEU A 101 -7.20 9.65 2.21
N VAL A 102 -7.19 10.93 1.84
CA VAL A 102 -8.23 11.90 2.27
C VAL A 102 -9.60 11.54 1.69
N VAL A 103 -9.67 11.14 0.42
CA VAL A 103 -10.92 10.69 -0.20
C VAL A 103 -11.45 9.46 0.53
N GLY A 104 -10.59 8.47 0.79
CA GLY A 104 -10.98 7.24 1.47
C GLY A 104 -11.48 7.49 2.89
N THR A 105 -10.70 8.21 3.70
CA THR A 105 -10.97 8.34 5.14
C THR A 105 -11.99 9.44 5.44
N ALA A 106 -11.72 10.67 5.00
CA ALA A 106 -12.48 11.84 5.41
C ALA A 106 -13.78 12.04 4.61
N ILE A 107 -13.79 11.67 3.33
CA ILE A 107 -14.98 11.84 2.47
C ILE A 107 -15.84 10.58 2.48
N LEU A 108 -15.23 9.40 2.31
CA LEU A 108 -15.96 8.14 2.19
C LEU A 108 -16.11 7.39 3.53
N GLY A 109 -15.55 7.91 4.62
CA GLY A 109 -15.64 7.27 5.94
C GLY A 109 -14.98 5.89 6.03
N ARG A 110 -14.04 5.59 5.13
CA ARG A 110 -13.28 4.34 5.17
C ARG A 110 -12.14 4.50 6.16
N GLU A 111 -12.43 4.29 7.42
CA GLU A 111 -11.38 4.22 8.43
C GLU A 111 -10.52 2.97 8.20
N PRO A 112 -9.19 3.09 8.17
CA PRO A 112 -8.35 1.91 8.23
C PRO A 112 -8.61 1.21 9.56
N ASP A 113 -8.73 -0.11 9.53
CA ASP A 113 -8.79 -0.90 10.77
C ASP A 113 -7.45 -0.72 11.51
N TRP A 114 -7.52 -0.13 12.70
CA TRP A 114 -6.39 0.07 13.58
C TRP A 114 -6.17 -1.10 14.52
N GLY A 115 -7.01 -2.14 14.45
CA GLY A 115 -6.81 -3.40 15.14
C GLY A 115 -5.82 -4.30 14.41
N ALA A 116 -5.01 -5.04 15.17
CA ALA A 116 -4.32 -6.20 14.64
C ALA A 116 -4.29 -7.31 15.70
N GLU A 117 -4.41 -8.55 15.23
CA GLU A 117 -4.18 -9.71 16.07
C GLU A 117 -2.74 -9.73 16.60
N PRO A 118 -2.51 -10.26 17.82
CA PRO A 118 -1.16 -10.44 18.33
C PRO A 118 -0.29 -11.24 17.37
N ALA A 119 0.97 -10.82 17.23
CA ALA A 119 1.93 -11.50 16.38
C ALA A 119 2.08 -12.96 16.83
N ARG A 120 1.83 -13.91 15.91
CA ARG A 120 2.09 -15.33 16.13
C ARG A 120 3.45 -15.67 15.54
N VAL A 121 4.44 -15.89 16.41
CA VAL A 121 5.72 -16.44 16.00
C VAL A 121 5.55 -17.94 15.81
N ARG A 122 5.90 -18.43 14.62
CA ARG A 122 5.97 -19.87 14.34
C ARG A 122 7.33 -20.19 13.71
N PRO A 123 7.95 -21.32 14.07
CA PRO A 123 9.08 -21.82 13.30
C PRO A 123 8.63 -22.02 11.86
N ALA A 124 9.48 -21.70 10.90
CA ALA A 124 9.18 -22.01 9.52
C ALA A 124 9.14 -23.54 9.37
N GLU A 125 8.11 -24.04 8.71
CA GLU A 125 7.93 -25.48 8.51
C GLU A 125 7.79 -25.80 7.02
N ARG A 126 8.31 -26.96 6.61
CA ARG A 126 8.10 -27.51 5.27
C ARG A 126 7.67 -28.96 5.41
N GLY A 127 6.46 -29.28 4.95
CA GLY A 127 5.88 -30.62 5.12
C GLY A 127 5.68 -31.02 6.59
N GLY A 128 5.36 -30.06 7.47
CA GLY A 128 5.13 -30.30 8.90
C GLY A 128 6.38 -30.57 9.73
N LYS A 129 7.57 -30.25 9.21
CA LYS A 129 8.85 -30.34 9.92
C LYS A 129 9.55 -28.97 9.92
N PRO A 130 10.35 -28.64 10.96
CA PRO A 130 11.13 -27.42 10.98
C PRO A 130 12.00 -27.29 9.73
N ALA A 131 11.88 -26.16 9.04
CA ALA A 131 12.70 -25.82 7.89
C ALA A 131 14.06 -25.31 8.37
N TRP A 132 15.11 -25.79 7.73
CA TRP A 132 16.48 -25.32 7.94
C TRP A 132 16.85 -24.39 6.80
N PHE A 133 17.40 -23.23 7.12
CA PHE A 133 17.85 -22.25 6.14
C PHE A 133 19.36 -22.08 6.22
N VAL A 134 20.01 -22.08 5.07
CA VAL A 134 21.44 -21.79 4.94
C VAL A 134 21.61 -20.70 3.89
N MET A 135 22.51 -19.76 4.17
CA MET A 135 22.91 -18.77 3.16
C MET A 135 23.85 -19.45 2.16
N LYS A 136 23.52 -19.37 0.88
CA LYS A 136 24.35 -19.87 -0.21
C LYS A 136 24.71 -18.73 -1.13
N ARG A 137 26.01 -18.54 -1.35
CA ARG A 137 26.52 -17.65 -2.39
C ARG A 137 26.22 -18.26 -3.76
N VAL A 138 25.50 -17.55 -4.61
CA VAL A 138 25.19 -17.92 -5.99
C VAL A 138 25.75 -16.85 -6.92
N ILE A 139 26.22 -17.29 -8.09
CA ILE A 139 26.71 -16.42 -9.16
C ILE A 139 25.70 -16.54 -10.30
N ASP A 140 25.15 -15.41 -10.77
CA ASP A 140 24.27 -15.43 -11.94
C ASP A 140 25.02 -15.61 -13.26
N ASN A 141 24.25 -15.68 -14.35
CA ASN A 141 24.77 -15.77 -15.71
C ASN A 141 25.56 -14.52 -16.15
N ASN A 142 25.45 -13.41 -15.41
CA ASN A 142 26.19 -12.17 -15.66
C ASN A 142 27.46 -12.06 -14.79
N GLY A 143 27.77 -13.09 -13.99
CA GLY A 143 28.94 -13.13 -13.11
C GLY A 143 28.75 -12.39 -11.78
N GLN A 144 27.57 -11.86 -11.50
CA GLN A 144 27.28 -11.16 -10.25
C GLN A 144 27.01 -12.16 -9.13
N ALA A 145 27.73 -12.03 -8.02
CA ALA A 145 27.56 -12.89 -6.87
C ALA A 145 26.56 -12.27 -5.87
N TYR A 146 25.57 -13.04 -5.45
CA TYR A 146 24.63 -12.66 -4.39
C TYR A 146 24.38 -13.83 -3.43
N ASP A 147 24.14 -13.50 -2.17
CA ASP A 147 23.78 -14.48 -1.16
C ASP A 147 22.26 -14.71 -1.20
N ILE A 148 21.84 -15.96 -1.38
CA ILE A 148 20.44 -16.37 -1.28
C ILE A 148 20.23 -17.27 -0.07
N GLU A 149 19.06 -17.16 0.55
CA GLU A 149 18.60 -18.11 1.54
C GLU A 149 18.06 -19.35 0.81
N VAL A 150 18.63 -20.54 1.09
CA VAL A 150 18.16 -21.81 0.55
C VAL A 150 17.81 -22.79 1.67
N HIS A 151 16.99 -23.77 1.33
CA HIS A 151 16.69 -24.88 2.23
C HIS A 151 17.96 -25.70 2.48
N GLY A 152 18.39 -25.71 3.75
CA GLY A 152 19.60 -26.37 4.20
C GLY A 152 19.40 -27.81 4.68
N TYR A 153 18.15 -28.30 4.74
CA TYR A 153 17.90 -29.68 5.16
C TYR A 153 18.42 -30.64 4.09
N ASP A 154 19.39 -31.44 4.50
CA ASP A 154 19.99 -32.50 3.71
C ASP A 154 19.14 -33.77 3.85
N GLU A 155 18.48 -34.19 2.76
CA GLU A 155 17.67 -35.41 2.75
C GLU A 155 18.50 -36.68 3.04
N ARG A 156 19.80 -36.70 2.71
CA ARG A 156 20.68 -37.84 2.99
C ARG A 156 21.03 -37.93 4.48
N LEU A 157 21.30 -36.80 5.11
CA LEU A 157 21.71 -36.74 6.51
C LEU A 157 20.52 -36.53 7.47
N LYS A 158 19.31 -36.30 6.94
CA LYS A 158 18.08 -35.97 7.67
C LYS A 158 18.26 -34.81 8.66
N ARG A 159 19.04 -33.81 8.28
CA ARG A 159 19.34 -32.61 9.08
C ARG A 159 19.57 -31.43 8.17
#